data_AF-A0A1G8HLD7-F1
#
_entry.id   AF-A0A1G8HLD7-F1
#
_cell.length_a   1.000
_cell.length_b   1.000
_cell.length_c   1.000
_cell.angle_alpha   90.00
_cell.angle_beta   90.00
_cell.angle_gamma   90.00
#
_symmetry.space_group_name_H-M   'P 1'
#
loop_
_entity.id
_entity.type
_entity.pdbx_description
1 polymer ?
#
loop_
_entity_poly.entity_id
_entity_poly.type
_entity_poly.pdbx_seq_one_letter_code
_entity_poly.pdbx_strand_id
1 'polypeptide(L)'
;MRAIWLGMVFALAGCVARQEAEPRTVRVEVPVAVPCRTPAVQEPAWATAMLKKGDTLQVKVRALLAERQQHLGYEAQLVTAVQACQ
;
A
#
# COMPACT_ATOMS: atom_id res chain seq x y z
N MET A 1 -23.66 -53.45 38.67
CA MET A 1 -22.37 -53.52 37.94
C MET A 1 -22.52 -53.45 36.42
N ARG A 2 -23.42 -54.22 35.78
CA ARG A 2 -23.61 -54.18 34.29
C ARG A 2 -24.00 -52.81 33.74
N ALA A 3 -24.90 -52.09 34.43
CA ALA A 3 -25.34 -50.75 34.00
C ALA A 3 -24.23 -49.68 34.05
N ILE A 4 -23.29 -49.81 34.99
CA ILE A 4 -22.16 -48.86 35.15
C ILE A 4 -21.17 -49.05 34.00
N TRP A 5 -20.88 -50.31 33.64
CA TRP A 5 -20.06 -50.65 32.48
C TRP A 5 -20.68 -50.17 31.16
N LEU A 6 -22.00 -50.33 31.00
CA LEU A 6 -22.71 -49.85 29.81
C LEU A 6 -22.70 -48.33 29.70
N GLY A 7 -22.87 -47.60 30.82
CA GLY A 7 -22.78 -46.14 30.84
C GLY A 7 -21.39 -45.61 30.51
N MET A 8 -20.34 -46.28 31.01
CA MET A 8 -18.95 -45.91 30.72
C MET A 8 -18.59 -46.10 29.24
N VAL A 9 -19.04 -47.20 28.61
CA VAL A 9 -18.85 -47.43 27.17
C VAL A 9 -19.56 -46.36 26.34
N PHE A 10 -20.77 -45.96 26.73
CA PHE A 10 -21.52 -44.91 26.04
C PHE A 10 -20.86 -43.53 26.14
N ALA A 11 -20.34 -43.19 27.32
CA ALA A 11 -19.63 -41.93 27.55
C ALA A 11 -18.34 -41.83 26.72
N LEU A 12 -17.60 -42.94 26.57
CA LEU A 12 -16.37 -42.99 25.78
C LEU A 12 -16.64 -42.96 24.26
N ALA A 13 -17.74 -43.54 23.79
CA ALA A 13 -18.12 -43.51 22.37
C ALA A 13 -18.45 -42.10 21.85
N GLY A 14 -18.91 -41.19 22.72
CA GLY A 14 -19.23 -39.81 22.35
C GLY A 14 -18.03 -38.96 21.92
N CYS A 15 -16.81 -39.28 22.39
CA CYS A 15 -15.60 -38.57 21.98
C CYS A 15 -15.06 -39.01 20.61
N VAL A 16 -15.31 -40.26 20.19
CA VAL A 16 -14.89 -40.79 18.88
C VAL A 16 -15.85 -40.37 17.76
N ALA A 17 -17.11 -40.11 18.07
CA ALA A 17 -18.11 -39.66 17.09
C ALA A 17 -17.95 -38.19 16.67
N ARG A 18 -16.98 -37.45 17.22
CA ARG A 18 -16.68 -36.08 16.82
C ARG A 18 -15.92 -36.10 15.50
N GLN A 19 -16.64 -36.34 14.40
CA GLN A 19 -16.12 -36.13 13.05
C GLN A 19 -15.70 -34.66 12.92
N GLU A 20 -14.42 -34.44 12.60
CA GLU A 20 -13.95 -33.15 12.11
C GLU A 20 -14.78 -32.82 10.87
N ALA A 21 -15.59 -31.76 10.94
CA ALA A 21 -16.46 -31.37 9.85
C ALA A 21 -15.62 -31.24 8.56
N GLU A 22 -16.08 -31.86 7.48
CA GLU A 22 -15.47 -31.78 6.14
C GLU A 22 -15.03 -30.33 5.87
N PRO A 23 -13.75 -30.07 5.55
CA PRO A 23 -13.25 -28.71 5.41
C PRO A 23 -14.02 -28.01 4.30
N ARG A 24 -14.96 -27.14 4.69
CA ARG A 24 -15.66 -26.28 3.74
C ARG A 24 -14.65 -25.30 3.17
N THR A 25 -14.17 -25.58 1.97
CA THR A 25 -13.32 -24.67 1.21
C THR A 25 -14.11 -23.41 0.92
N VAL A 26 -13.81 -22.34 1.65
CA VAL A 26 -14.37 -21.01 1.42
C VAL A 26 -13.52 -20.35 0.35
N ARG A 27 -14.18 -19.83 -0.70
CA ARG A 27 -13.49 -19.01 -1.70
C ARG A 27 -13.15 -17.66 -1.05
N VAL A 28 -11.87 -17.36 -0.97
CA VAL A 28 -11.34 -16.08 -0.46
C VAL A 28 -10.86 -15.27 -1.65
N GLU A 29 -11.39 -14.07 -1.82
CA GLU A 29 -10.85 -13.11 -2.79
C GLU A 29 -9.58 -12.51 -2.20
N VAL A 30 -8.43 -12.85 -2.80
CA VAL A 30 -7.14 -12.29 -2.41
C VAL A 30 -6.93 -11.00 -3.21
N PRO A 31 -6.77 -9.83 -2.56
CA PRO A 31 -6.50 -8.60 -3.27
C PRO A 31 -5.14 -8.71 -3.97
N VAL A 32 -5.14 -8.52 -5.29
CA VAL A 32 -3.94 -8.46 -6.11
C VAL A 32 -3.59 -7.00 -6.39
N ALA A 33 -2.30 -6.66 -6.36
CA ALA A 33 -1.84 -5.32 -6.68
C ALA A 33 -2.14 -5.00 -8.15
N VAL A 34 -2.95 -3.96 -8.39
CA VAL A 34 -3.24 -3.48 -9.74
C VAL A 34 -2.14 -2.49 -10.14
N PRO A 35 -1.48 -2.67 -11.30
CA PRO A 35 -0.44 -1.74 -11.73
C PRO A 35 -1.04 -0.39 -12.11
N CYS A 36 -0.51 0.70 -11.57
CA CYS A 36 -0.90 2.03 -11.99
C CYS A 36 -0.41 2.32 -13.42
N ARG A 37 -1.30 2.87 -14.25
CA ARG A 37 -1.02 3.26 -15.65
C ARG A 37 -1.00 4.77 -15.82
N THR A 38 -0.24 5.47 -14.99
CA THR A 38 -0.02 6.92 -15.11
C THR A 38 1.32 7.18 -15.82
N PRO A 39 1.42 8.18 -16.71
CA PRO A 39 2.69 8.54 -17.33
C PRO A 39 3.66 9.08 -16.27
N ALA A 40 4.97 8.85 -16.47
CA ALA A 40 5.98 9.41 -15.60
C ALA A 40 5.96 10.95 -15.68
N VAL A 41 5.91 11.62 -14.53
CA VAL A 41 6.03 13.08 -14.43
C VAL A 41 7.50 13.43 -14.61
N GLN A 42 7.78 14.31 -15.56
CA GLN A 42 9.16 14.68 -15.89
C GLN A 42 9.71 15.71 -14.90
N GLU A 43 10.97 15.53 -14.52
CA GLU A 43 11.67 16.50 -13.69
C GLU A 43 11.90 17.81 -14.46
N PRO A 44 11.53 18.98 -13.88
CA PRO A 44 11.73 20.25 -14.55
C PRO A 44 13.21 20.65 -14.56
N ALA A 45 13.57 21.51 -15.50
CA ALA A 45 14.86 22.19 -15.46
C ALA A 45 14.85 23.23 -14.33
N TRP A 46 15.42 22.86 -13.18
CA TRP A 46 15.50 23.68 -11.98
C TRP A 46 16.21 25.01 -12.23
N ALA A 47 15.57 26.11 -11.84
CA ALA A 47 16.10 27.45 -12.09
C ALA A 47 17.44 27.71 -11.38
N THR A 48 17.75 27.01 -10.29
CA THR A 48 19.02 27.13 -9.57
C THR A 48 20.16 26.32 -10.19
N ALA A 49 19.88 25.40 -11.12
CA ALA A 49 20.89 24.50 -11.69
C ALA A 49 22.07 25.25 -12.34
N MET A 50 21.83 26.47 -12.83
CA MET A 50 22.84 27.30 -13.50
C MET A 50 23.51 28.33 -12.58
N LEU A 51 23.14 28.39 -11.29
CA LEU A 51 23.74 29.34 -10.36
C LEU A 51 25.22 29.05 -10.11
N LYS A 52 26.01 30.12 -10.09
CA LYS A 52 27.44 30.10 -9.78
C LYS A 52 27.70 30.76 -8.44
N LYS A 53 28.80 30.38 -7.79
CA LYS A 53 29.23 30.95 -6.50
C LYS A 53 29.35 32.48 -6.56
N GLY A 54 29.88 33.00 -7.67
CA GLY A 54 30.09 34.44 -7.90
C GLY A 54 28.86 35.23 -8.30
N ASP A 55 27.70 34.60 -8.50
CA ASP A 55 26.49 35.33 -8.89
C ASP A 55 26.04 36.28 -7.79
N THR A 56 25.49 37.42 -8.21
CA THR A 56 24.97 38.44 -7.30
C THR A 56 23.81 37.90 -6.49
N LEU A 57 23.56 38.50 -5.33
CA LEU A 57 22.44 38.12 -4.48
C LEU A 57 21.11 38.21 -5.22
N GLN A 58 20.93 39.23 -6.06
CA GLN A 58 19.72 39.45 -6.83
C GLN A 58 19.46 38.30 -7.82
N VAL A 59 20.50 37.79 -8.49
CA VAL A 59 20.39 36.64 -9.40
C VAL A 59 20.01 35.38 -8.62
N LYS A 60 20.65 35.14 -7.48
CA LYS A 60 20.36 33.99 -6.60
C LYS A 60 18.93 34.02 -6.07
N VAL A 61 18.47 35.16 -5.55
CA VAL A 61 17.11 35.31 -5.03
C VAL A 61 16.07 35.11 -6.13
N ARG A 62 16.30 35.65 -7.33
CA ARG A 62 15.40 35.45 -8.47
C ARG A 62 15.29 33.98 -8.86
N ALA A 63 16.42 33.28 -8.96
CA ALA A 63 16.43 31.85 -9.29
C ALA A 63 15.72 31.01 -8.21
N LEU A 64 15.96 31.29 -6.93
CA LEU A 64 15.30 30.59 -5.82
C LEU A 64 13.78 30.81 -5.79
N LEU A 65 13.31 32.04 -6.06
CA LEU A 65 11.87 32.33 -6.13
C LEU A 65 11.22 31.63 -7.33
N ALA A 66 11.89 31.60 -8.48
CA ALA A 66 11.40 30.88 -9.65
C ALA A 66 11.33 29.37 -9.38
N GLU A 67 12.37 28.79 -8.79
CA GLU A 67 12.43 27.37 -8.44
C GLU A 67 11.38 26.97 -7.42
N ARG A 68 11.11 27.83 -6.42
CA ARG A 68 10.01 27.61 -5.48
C ARG A 68 8.68 27.41 -6.21
N GLN A 69 8.40 28.22 -7.22
CA GLN A 69 7.18 28.06 -8.02
C GLN A 69 7.21 26.79 -8.88
N GLN A 70 8.38 26.41 -9.40
CA GLN A 70 8.55 25.14 -10.13
C GLN A 70 8.24 23.94 -9.22
N HIS A 71 8.72 23.94 -7.97
CA HIS A 71 8.42 22.86 -7.01
C HIS A 71 6.93 22.75 -6.71
N LEU A 72 6.24 23.88 -6.49
CA LEU A 72 4.79 23.87 -6.27
C LEU A 72 4.03 23.27 -7.45
N GLY A 73 4.43 23.60 -8.68
CA GLY A 73 3.84 23.02 -9.89
C GLY A 73 4.13 21.53 -10.03
N TYR A 74 5.38 21.13 -9.78
CA TYR A 74 5.80 19.73 -9.86
C TYR A 74 5.11 18.85 -8.81
N GLU A 75 4.98 19.34 -7.57
CA GLU A 75 4.25 18.67 -6.50
C GLU A 75 2.77 18.47 -6.87
N ALA A 76 2.12 19.49 -7.44
CA ALA A 76 0.73 19.37 -7.90
C ALA A 76 0.58 18.31 -9.02
N GLN A 77 1.53 18.23 -9.94
CA GLN A 77 1.55 17.19 -10.98
C GLN A 77 1.75 15.80 -10.39
N LEU A 78 2.66 15.64 -9.43
CA LEU A 78 2.91 14.37 -8.75
C LEU A 78 1.68 13.91 -7.95
N VAL A 79 1.02 14.81 -7.21
CA VAL A 79 -0.21 14.50 -6.48
C VAL A 79 -1.29 14.01 -7.44
N THR A 80 -1.45 14.69 -8.59
CA THR A 80 -2.40 14.29 -9.63
C THR A 80 -2.07 12.92 -10.21
N ALA A 81 -0.79 12.64 -10.47
CA ALA A 81 -0.34 11.35 -10.98
C ALA A 81 -0.64 10.21 -10.00
N VAL A 82 -0.44 10.44 -8.70
CA VAL A 82 -0.77 9.47 -7.63
C VAL A 82 -2.28 9.29 -7.49
N GLN A 83 -3.07 10.37 -7.55
CA GLN A 83 -4.53 10.29 -7.48
C GLN A 83 -5.13 9.51 -8.64
N ALA A 84 -4.54 9.57 -9.84
CA ALA A 84 -4.96 8.76 -10.97
C ALA A 84 -4.72 7.24 -10.78
N CYS A 85 -3.94 6.85 -9.76
CA CYS A 85 -3.63 5.45 -9.44
C CYS A 85 -4.52 4.84 -8.33
N GLN A 86 -5.28 5.67 -7.60
CA GLN A 86 -6.14 5.24 -6.50
C GLN A 86 -7.50 4.78 -7.02
#